data_AF-A0A7S2DJS5-F1
#
_entry.id   AF-A0A7S2DJS5-F1
#
_cell.length_a   1.000
_cell.length_b   1.000
_cell.length_c   1.000
_cell.angle_alpha   90.00
_cell.angle_beta   90.00
_cell.angle_gamma   90.00
#
_symmetry.space_group_name_H-M   'P 1'
#
loop_
_entity.id
_entity.type
_entity.pdbx_description
1 polymer ?
#
loop_
_entity_poly.entity_id
_entity_poly.type
_entity_poly.pdbx_seq_one_letter_code
_entity_poly.pdbx_strand_id
1 'polypeptide(L)'
;NRTRLLVILAHATHIFELHTMKMLHLLETAPNPLGLAALSLDGESSLCVVLPTATKPSPGRLVIFDATHGHPLSTVRAHESEVAALAISPGGEMLATASLKGTVIRVFSMPYGELLHTLRRGTM
;
A
#
# COMPACT_ATOMS: atom_id res chain seq x y z
N ASN A 1 -7.12 11.04 3.16
CA ASN A 1 -6.69 11.86 4.32
C ASN A 1 -7.38 13.23 4.15
N ARG A 2 -6.90 14.32 4.75
CA ARG A 2 -7.55 15.64 4.63
C ARG A 2 -7.41 16.30 3.25
N THR A 3 -6.55 15.79 2.37
CA THR A 3 -6.24 16.42 1.07
C THR A 3 -6.44 15.49 -0.14
N ARG A 4 -6.47 14.17 0.08
CA ARG A 4 -6.66 13.16 -0.96
C ARG A 4 -7.79 12.20 -0.65
N LEU A 5 -8.49 11.84 -1.71
CA LEU A 5 -9.46 10.76 -1.77
C LEU A 5 -8.93 9.66 -2.70
N LEU A 6 -8.99 8.41 -2.25
CA LEU A 6 -8.67 7.25 -3.08
C LEU A 6 -9.94 6.50 -3.41
N VAL A 7 -10.04 6.09 -4.67
CA VAL A 7 -11.09 5.18 -5.16
C VAL A 7 -10.41 3.95 -5.72
N ILE A 8 -10.63 2.81 -5.06
CA ILE A 8 -10.04 1.53 -5.44
C ILE A 8 -11.03 0.77 -6.31
N LEU A 9 -10.57 0.32 -7.47
CA LEU A 9 -11.31 -0.49 -8.43
C LEU A 9 -10.61 -1.85 -8.60
N ALA A 10 -11.27 -2.76 -9.31
CA ALA A 10 -10.73 -4.09 -9.56
C ALA A 10 -9.36 -4.09 -10.25
N HIS A 11 -9.09 -3.12 -11.14
CA HIS A 11 -7.85 -3.06 -11.94
C HIS A 11 -7.19 -1.67 -11.94
N ALA A 12 -7.70 -0.76 -11.12
CA ALA A 12 -7.21 0.60 -11.10
C ALA A 12 -7.41 1.24 -9.73
N THR A 13 -6.64 2.28 -9.47
CA THR A 13 -6.83 3.17 -8.33
C THR A 13 -6.80 4.60 -8.83
N HIS A 14 -7.87 5.34 -8.55
CA HIS A 14 -7.92 6.77 -8.82
C HIS A 14 -7.55 7.55 -7.55
N ILE A 15 -6.73 8.58 -7.74
CA ILE A 15 -6.34 9.51 -6.68
C ILE A 15 -6.92 10.87 -7.03
N PHE A 16 -7.73 11.41 -6.13
CA PHE A 16 -8.38 12.71 -6.27
C PHE A 16 -7.88 13.69 -5.23
N GLU A 17 -7.92 14.98 -5.57
CA GLU A 17 -7.87 16.04 -4.58
C GLU A 17 -9.22 16.16 -3.87
N LEU A 18 -9.22 16.11 -2.53
CA LEU A 18 -10.47 16.04 -1.75
C LEU A 18 -11.33 17.31 -1.89
N HIS A 19 -10.72 18.49 -1.96
CA HIS A 19 -11.44 19.76 -1.96
C HIS A 19 -12.08 20.09 -3.31
N THR A 20 -11.38 19.78 -4.41
CA THR A 20 -11.81 20.12 -5.77
C THR A 20 -12.46 18.94 -6.48
N MET A 21 -12.33 17.73 -5.94
CA MET A 21 -12.71 16.47 -6.60
C MET A 21 -12.04 16.26 -7.96
N LYS A 22 -10.93 16.96 -8.22
CA LYS A 22 -10.14 16.79 -9.44
C LYS A 22 -9.36 15.48 -9.36
N MET A 23 -9.43 14.68 -10.42
CA MET A 23 -8.59 13.49 -10.58
C MET A 23 -7.14 13.93 -10.83
N LEU A 24 -6.23 13.49 -9.97
CA LEU A 24 -4.80 13.79 -10.04
C LEU A 24 -4.04 12.66 -10.76
N HIS A 25 -4.29 11.42 -10.34
CA HIS A 25 -3.58 10.25 -10.86
C HIS A 25 -4.54 9.09 -11.10
N LEU A 26 -4.26 8.34 -12.18
CA LEU A 26 -4.83 7.04 -12.48
C LEU A 26 -3.69 6.02 -12.42
N LEU A 27 -3.79 5.08 -11.48
CA LEU A 27 -2.84 3.99 -11.32
C LEU A 27 -3.48 2.70 -11.81
N GLU A 28 -2.90 2.09 -12.82
CA GLU A 28 -3.25 0.73 -13.21
C GLU A 28 -2.65 -0.26 -12.21
N THR A 29 -3.47 -1.18 -11.71
CA THR A 29 -3.07 -2.17 -10.71
C THR A 29 -3.30 -3.58 -11.24
N ALA A 30 -2.61 -4.55 -10.63
CA ALA A 30 -3.06 -5.94 -10.75
C ALA A 30 -4.51 -6.09 -10.23
N PRO A 31 -5.20 -7.19 -10.58
CA PRO A 31 -6.51 -7.50 -10.02
C PRO A 31 -6.50 -7.38 -8.49
N ASN A 32 -7.38 -6.52 -7.96
CA ASN A 32 -7.48 -6.21 -6.54
C ASN A 32 -8.90 -6.51 -6.02
N PRO A 33 -9.34 -7.79 -6.00
CA PRO A 33 -10.70 -8.17 -5.62
C PRO A 33 -11.02 -7.86 -4.14
N LEU A 34 -9.98 -7.76 -3.30
CA LEU A 34 -10.11 -7.43 -1.89
C LEU A 34 -10.07 -5.92 -1.61
N GLY A 35 -9.88 -5.08 -2.64
CA GLY A 35 -9.83 -3.62 -2.48
C GLY A 35 -8.68 -3.15 -1.59
N LEU A 36 -7.55 -3.87 -1.57
CA LEU A 36 -6.41 -3.58 -0.71
C LEU A 36 -5.75 -2.27 -1.12
N ALA A 37 -5.79 -1.32 -0.19
CA ALA A 37 -5.02 -0.09 -0.25
C ALA A 37 -4.87 0.46 1.18
N ALA A 38 -3.79 1.19 1.41
CA ALA A 38 -3.65 2.04 2.59
C ALA A 38 -3.11 3.39 2.16
N LEU A 39 -3.49 4.41 2.92
CA LEU A 39 -3.10 5.79 2.73
C LEU A 39 -2.51 6.31 4.04
N SER A 40 -1.33 6.94 3.99
CA SER A 40 -0.78 7.63 5.17
C SER A 40 -1.69 8.78 5.62
N LEU A 41 -1.79 8.97 6.93
CA LEU A 41 -2.67 9.99 7.52
C LEU A 41 -1.97 11.34 7.68
N ASP A 42 -0.64 11.35 7.71
CA ASP A 42 0.10 12.57 7.94
C ASP A 42 0.01 13.54 6.75
N GLY A 43 -0.12 14.83 7.08
CA GLY A 43 -0.31 15.91 6.11
C GLY A 43 1.00 16.49 5.55
N GLU A 44 2.14 16.17 6.17
CA GLU A 44 3.43 16.81 5.93
C GLU A 44 4.36 15.98 5.04
N SER A 45 4.42 14.66 5.23
CA SER A 45 5.36 13.79 4.52
C SER A 45 4.63 12.84 3.57
N SER A 46 4.85 13.06 2.27
CA SER A 46 4.62 12.17 1.13
C SER A 46 3.55 11.10 1.33
N LEU A 47 2.36 11.39 0.82
CA LEU A 47 1.24 10.46 0.79
C LEU A 47 1.64 9.16 0.14
N CYS A 48 1.82 8.12 0.93
CA CYS A 48 2.17 6.81 0.42
C CYS A 48 0.92 5.97 0.24
N VAL A 49 0.74 5.44 -0.97
CA VAL A 49 -0.29 4.45 -1.28
C VAL A 49 0.37 3.11 -1.49
N VAL A 50 -0.21 2.06 -0.91
CA VAL A 50 0.29 0.71 -1.07
C VAL A 50 -0.68 -0.11 -1.93
N LEU A 51 -0.22 -0.57 -3.11
CA LEU A 51 -1.07 -1.24 -4.11
C LEU A 51 -0.43 -2.52 -4.66
N PRO A 52 -1.23 -3.50 -5.14
CA PRO A 52 -0.72 -4.61 -5.96
C PRO A 52 -0.12 -4.09 -7.28
N THR A 53 1.05 -4.61 -7.65
CA THR A 53 1.76 -4.18 -8.87
C THR A 53 1.08 -4.67 -10.16
N ALA A 54 0.82 -3.77 -11.13
CA ALA A 54 0.34 -4.15 -12.46
C ALA A 54 1.43 -4.72 -13.38
N THR A 55 2.66 -4.22 -13.27
CA THR A 55 3.71 -4.49 -14.27
C THR A 55 4.33 -5.87 -14.17
N LYS A 56 4.36 -6.46 -12.96
CA LYS A 56 4.79 -7.84 -12.72
C LYS A 56 3.91 -8.45 -11.62
N PRO A 57 2.68 -8.89 -11.95
CA PRO A 57 1.79 -9.49 -10.97
C PRO A 57 2.46 -10.72 -10.38
N SER A 58 2.92 -10.59 -9.13
CA SER A 58 3.47 -11.68 -8.35
C SER A 58 2.76 -11.68 -6.99
N PRO A 59 2.37 -12.85 -6.47
CA PRO A 59 1.67 -12.91 -5.19
C PRO A 59 2.48 -12.21 -4.10
N GLY A 60 1.80 -11.43 -3.26
CA GLY A 60 2.42 -10.82 -2.09
C GLY A 60 3.32 -9.61 -2.36
N ARG A 61 3.34 -9.08 -3.61
CA ARG A 61 4.14 -7.90 -3.96
C ARG A 61 3.31 -6.63 -3.95
N LEU A 62 3.84 -5.61 -3.29
CA LEU A 62 3.20 -4.32 -3.07
C LEU A 62 4.10 -3.19 -3.60
N VAL A 63 3.50 -2.14 -4.12
CA VAL A 63 4.19 -0.91 -4.54
C VAL A 63 3.86 0.19 -3.53
N ILE A 64 4.88 0.89 -3.06
CA ILE A 64 4.75 2.13 -2.30
C ILE A 64 4.84 3.28 -3.30
N PHE A 65 3.79 4.10 -3.34
CA PHE A 65 3.60 5.15 -4.34
C PHE A 65 3.43 6.52 -3.71
N ASP A 66 4.15 7.53 -4.21
CA ASP A 66 3.98 8.93 -3.82
C ASP A 66 2.75 9.55 -4.52
N ALA A 67 1.66 9.73 -3.79
CA ALA A 67 0.43 10.35 -4.26
C ALA A 67 0.44 11.89 -4.24
N THR A 68 1.52 12.50 -3.77
CA THR A 68 1.76 13.94 -3.90
C THR A 68 2.41 14.26 -5.24
N HIS A 69 3.47 13.53 -5.59
CA HIS A 69 4.26 13.77 -6.81
C HIS A 69 3.93 12.81 -7.96
N GLY A 70 3.16 11.76 -7.72
CA GLY A 70 2.66 10.88 -8.76
C GLY A 70 3.67 9.85 -9.28
N HIS A 71 4.60 9.37 -8.45
CA HIS A 71 5.59 8.38 -8.88
C HIS A 71 5.80 7.25 -7.85
N PRO A 72 6.16 6.03 -8.30
CA PRO A 72 6.49 4.94 -7.40
C PRO A 72 7.78 5.21 -6.64
N LEU A 73 7.78 4.97 -5.33
CA LEU A 73 8.95 5.17 -4.46
C LEU A 73 9.73 3.86 -4.29
N SER A 74 9.03 2.77 -3.98
CA SER A 74 9.67 1.47 -3.75
C SER A 74 8.71 0.32 -4.01
N THR A 75 9.24 -0.89 -4.08
CA THR A 75 8.45 -2.12 -4.26
C THR A 75 8.87 -3.15 -3.23
N VAL A 76 7.90 -3.65 -2.48
CA VAL A 76 8.12 -4.60 -1.38
C VAL A 76 7.58 -5.96 -1.77
N ARG A 77 8.41 -7.00 -1.65
CA ARG A 77 7.96 -8.40 -1.72
C ARG A 77 7.56 -8.85 -0.31
N ALA A 78 6.34 -8.50 0.08
CA ALA A 78 5.87 -8.69 1.45
C ALA A 78 5.67 -10.17 1.81
N HIS A 79 5.14 -10.97 0.88
CA HIS A 79 4.82 -12.38 1.12
C HIS A 79 5.02 -13.22 -0.15
N GLU A 80 5.04 -14.55 0.00
CA GLU A 80 5.06 -15.49 -1.13
C GLU A 80 3.66 -15.80 -1.68
N SER A 81 2.63 -15.51 -0.91
CA SER A 81 1.22 -15.62 -1.29
C SER A 81 0.56 -14.25 -1.26
N GLU A 82 -0.68 -14.16 -1.74
CA GLU A 82 -1.43 -12.90 -1.76
C GLU A 82 -1.50 -12.24 -0.38
N VAL A 83 -1.36 -10.91 -0.39
CA VAL A 83 -1.58 -10.08 0.79
C VAL A 83 -3.07 -10.10 1.09
N ALA A 84 -3.43 -10.30 2.36
CA ALA A 84 -4.81 -10.31 2.82
C ALA A 84 -5.17 -9.03 3.58
N ALA A 85 -4.17 -8.42 4.22
CA ALA A 85 -4.35 -7.19 4.98
C ALA A 85 -3.06 -6.38 4.96
N LEU A 86 -3.22 -5.06 4.99
CA LEU A 86 -2.13 -4.10 5.11
C LEU A 86 -2.58 -2.86 5.87
N ALA A 87 -1.66 -2.20 6.56
CA ALA A 87 -1.92 -0.98 7.30
C ALA A 87 -0.65 -0.13 7.38
N ILE A 88 -0.81 1.19 7.31
CA ILE A 88 0.29 2.16 7.49
C ILE A 88 0.19 2.74 8.90
N SER A 89 1.32 3.00 9.57
CA SER A 89 1.34 3.69 10.85
C SER A 89 0.76 5.11 10.72
N PRO A 90 0.19 5.69 11.79
CA PRO A 90 -0.35 7.06 11.73
C PRO A 90 0.69 8.11 11.26
N GLY A 91 1.95 7.97 11.67
CA GLY A 91 3.07 8.82 11.25
C GLY A 91 3.62 8.50 9.86
N GLY A 92 3.11 7.46 9.19
CA GLY A 92 3.51 7.12 7.82
C GLY A 92 4.86 6.42 7.69
N GLU A 93 5.58 6.14 8.78
CA GLU A 93 6.94 5.58 8.73
C GLU A 93 6.97 4.05 8.59
N MET A 94 5.87 3.36 8.87
CA MET A 94 5.81 1.90 8.86
C MET A 94 4.63 1.34 8.09
N LEU A 95 4.86 0.21 7.42
CA LEU A 95 3.84 -0.60 6.73
C LEU A 95 3.78 -1.99 7.34
N ALA A 96 2.65 -2.37 7.94
CA ALA A 96 2.37 -3.73 8.36
C ALA A 96 1.61 -4.49 7.27
N THR A 97 1.95 -5.76 7.05
CA THR A 97 1.32 -6.62 6.04
C THR A 97 1.11 -8.02 6.57
N ALA A 98 0.02 -8.67 6.15
CA ALA A 98 -0.27 -10.07 6.40
C ALA A 98 -0.75 -10.75 5.12
N SER A 99 -0.41 -12.02 4.93
CA SER A 99 -0.86 -12.81 3.78
C SER A 99 -2.11 -13.63 4.08
N LEU A 100 -2.75 -14.19 3.04
CA LEU A 100 -3.87 -15.13 3.19
C LEU A 100 -3.50 -16.38 4.01
N LYS A 101 -2.23 -16.80 4.01
CA LYS A 101 -1.76 -17.88 4.89
C LYS A 101 -1.85 -17.49 6.37
N GLY A 102 -1.77 -16.19 6.69
CA GLY A 102 -2.05 -15.66 8.04
C GLY A 102 -1.08 -16.06 9.14
N THR A 103 0.07 -16.65 8.83
CA THR A 103 1.05 -17.13 9.83
C THR A 103 2.09 -16.10 10.22
N VAL A 104 2.40 -15.17 9.32
CA VAL A 104 3.47 -14.18 9.49
C VAL A 104 2.94 -12.79 9.15
N ILE A 105 3.24 -11.84 10.03
CA ILE A 105 3.04 -10.42 9.81
C ILE A 105 4.42 -9.81 9.59
N ARG A 106 4.58 -9.00 8.54
CA ARG A 106 5.83 -8.27 8.28
C ARG A 106 5.60 -6.78 8.40
N VAL A 107 6.56 -6.08 9.01
CA VAL A 107 6.58 -4.63 9.15
C VAL A 107 7.76 -4.08 8.35
N PHE A 108 7.48 -3.10 7.49
CA PHE A 108 8.45 -2.48 6.60
C PHE A 108 8.63 -1.00 6.92
N SER A 109 9.82 -0.45 6.67
CA SER A 109 10.07 0.98 6.69
C SER A 109 9.43 1.66 5.48
N MET A 110 8.97 2.88 5.68
CA MET A 110 8.41 3.74 4.64
C MET A 110 9.26 5.01 4.54
N PRO A 111 9.49 5.55 3.33
CA PRO A 111 9.01 5.04 2.03
C PRO A 111 9.90 3.94 1.41
N TYR A 112 11.01 3.58 2.05
CA TYR A 112 12.09 2.80 1.43
C TYR A 112 11.77 1.30 1.25
N GLY A 113 10.85 0.74 2.03
CA GLY A 113 10.41 -0.64 1.89
C GLY A 113 11.35 -1.68 2.52
N GLU A 114 12.20 -1.28 3.47
CA GLU A 114 13.11 -2.21 4.15
C GLU A 114 12.35 -3.03 5.20
N LEU A 115 12.66 -4.32 5.32
CA LEU A 115 12.01 -5.18 6.33
C LEU A 115 12.54 -4.85 7.73
N LEU A 116 11.68 -4.31 8.59
CA LEU A 116 12.01 -3.98 9.99
C LEU A 116 11.74 -5.15 10.93
N HIS A 117 10.56 -5.77 10.81
CA HIS A 117 10.14 -6.84 11.72
C HIS A 117 9.39 -7.96 11.01
N THR A 118 9.54 -9.16 11.57
CA THR A 118 8.76 -10.35 11.21
C THR A 118 8.16 -10.92 12.49
N LEU A 119 6.83 -10.92 12.56
CA LEU A 119 6.05 -11.41 13.69
C LEU A 119 5.32 -12.69 13.28
N ARG A 120 5.25 -13.69 14.15
CA ARG A 120 4.51 -14.93 13.90
C ARG A 120 3.22 -14.96 14.71
N ARG A 121 2.11 -15.28 14.06
CA ARG A 121 0.83 -15.53 14.73
C ARG A 121 0.81 -17.00 15.18
N GLY A 122 0.76 -17.21 16.50
CA GLY A 122 0.78 -18.54 17.13
C GLY A 122 2.15 -18.87 17.71
N THR A 123 2.15 -19.25 18.98
CA THR A 123 3.28 -19.87 19.68
C THR A 123 3.36 -21.35 19.28
N MET A 124 4.58 -21.91 19.18
CA MET A 124 4.73 -23.37 19.28
C MET A 124 4.26 -23.86 20.65
#